data_AF-A0A923EIB7-F1
#
_entry.id   AF-A0A923EIB7-F1
#
_cell.length_a   1.000
_cell.length_b   1.000
_cell.length_c   1.000
_cell.angle_alpha   90.00
_cell.angle_beta   90.00
_cell.angle_gamma   90.00
#
_symmetry.space_group_name_H-M   'P 1'
#
loop_
_entity.id
_entity.type
_entity.pdbx_description
1 polymer ?
#
loop_
_entity_poly.entity_id
_entity_poly.type
_entity_poly.pdbx_seq_one_letter_code
_entity_poly.pdbx_strand_id
1 'polypeptide(L)'
;MAPDLPPTDVLVDLTVMLDMNHFLKDWELEKTLEIIHDRLLPGGRLIMRSVVPPPARPHWTWHVERLKHKFKGLSTYYRDEEVLTAMLDNCGFEVLTSRASGHRGDMHWHVAKPR
;
A
#
# COMPACT_ATOMS: atom_id res chain seq x y z
N MET A 1 6.58 9.70 -10.54
CA MET A 1 6.62 8.78 -9.38
C MET A 1 5.28 8.92 -8.69
N ALA A 2 4.73 7.85 -8.12
CA ALA A 2 3.46 7.93 -7.39
C ALA A 2 3.45 9.18 -6.47
N PRO A 3 2.39 10.01 -6.52
CA PRO A 3 1.09 9.75 -7.16
C PRO A 3 1.06 9.90 -8.70
N ASP A 4 2.09 10.50 -9.31
CA ASP A 4 2.18 10.66 -10.76
C ASP A 4 2.59 9.35 -11.44
N LEU A 5 1.59 8.54 -11.79
CA LEU A 5 1.73 7.36 -12.65
C LEU A 5 1.87 7.78 -14.12
N PRO A 6 2.74 7.14 -14.92
CA PRO A 6 2.93 7.48 -16.33
C PRO A 6 1.58 7.45 -17.06
N PRO A 7 1.30 8.41 -17.96
CA PRO A 7 0.05 8.43 -18.70
C PRO A 7 -0.07 7.15 -19.53
N THR A 8 -1.27 6.60 -19.57
CA THR A 8 -1.62 5.47 -20.42
C THR A 8 -3.02 5.68 -20.96
N ASP A 9 -3.21 5.40 -22.22
CA ASP A 9 -4.49 5.45 -22.95
C ASP A 9 -5.24 4.11 -22.89
N VAL A 10 -4.62 3.09 -22.30
CA VAL A 10 -5.21 1.75 -22.13
C VAL A 10 -5.57 1.49 -20.68
N LEU A 11 -6.71 0.83 -20.49
CA LEU A 11 -7.05 0.22 -19.20
C LEU A 11 -6.21 -1.05 -19.01
N VAL A 12 -5.86 -1.33 -17.76
CA VAL A 12 -5.05 -2.49 -17.38
C VAL A 12 -5.90 -3.54 -16.68
N ASP A 13 -5.54 -4.81 -16.83
CA ASP A 13 -6.16 -5.93 -16.11
C ASP A 13 -5.51 -6.18 -14.75
N LEU A 14 -4.25 -5.77 -14.57
CA LEU A 14 -3.48 -5.95 -13.35
C LEU A 14 -2.58 -4.74 -13.05
N THR A 15 -2.69 -4.24 -11.82
CA THR A 15 -1.70 -3.34 -11.22
C THR A 15 -1.00 -4.03 -10.06
N VAL A 16 0.33 -3.87 -9.97
CA VAL A 16 1.12 -4.41 -8.87
C VAL A 16 1.86 -3.27 -8.16
N MET A 17 1.70 -3.17 -6.84
CA MET A 17 2.38 -2.21 -5.98
C MET A 17 3.20 -2.95 -4.91
N LEU A 18 4.51 -3.04 -5.11
CA LEU A 18 5.40 -3.80 -4.22
C LEU A 18 6.24 -2.85 -3.35
N ASP A 19 6.00 -2.86 -2.04
CA ASP A 19 6.82 -2.15 -1.06
C ASP A 19 6.96 -0.64 -1.40
N MET A 20 5.92 -0.05 -2.00
CA MET A 20 5.90 1.37 -2.39
C MET A 20 5.07 2.24 -1.46
N ASN A 21 3.95 1.72 -0.95
CA ASN A 21 2.96 2.53 -0.22
C ASN A 21 3.51 3.15 1.06
N HIS A 22 4.54 2.55 1.66
CA HIS A 22 5.17 3.09 2.86
C HIS A 22 6.05 4.31 2.60
N PHE A 23 6.31 4.67 1.34
CA PHE A 23 6.95 5.95 0.98
C PHE A 23 5.96 7.08 0.70
N LEU A 24 4.67 6.76 0.63
CA LEU A 24 3.60 7.71 0.32
C LEU A 24 2.91 8.16 1.61
N LYS A 25 2.69 9.47 1.76
CA LYS A 25 1.74 10.01 2.74
C LYS A 25 0.34 9.49 2.45
N ASP A 26 -0.57 9.64 3.41
CA ASP A 26 -1.94 9.13 3.27
C ASP A 26 -2.61 9.66 1.99
N TRP A 27 -2.57 10.97 1.78
CA TRP A 27 -3.14 11.60 0.59
C TRP A 27 -2.44 11.18 -0.72
N GLU A 28 -1.13 10.91 -0.69
CA GLU A 28 -0.38 10.46 -1.87
C GLU A 28 -0.77 9.02 -2.23
N LEU A 29 -0.96 8.17 -1.22
CA LEU A 29 -1.41 6.80 -1.40
C LEU A 29 -2.85 6.77 -1.90
N GLU A 30 -3.77 7.50 -1.26
CA GLU A 30 -5.16 7.65 -1.72
C GLU A 30 -5.19 8.12 -3.17
N LYS A 31 -4.43 9.16 -3.51
CA LYS A 31 -4.39 9.65 -4.88
C LYS A 31 -3.87 8.61 -5.87
N THR A 32 -2.86 7.84 -5.48
CA THR A 32 -2.32 6.75 -6.28
C THR A 32 -3.38 5.65 -6.48
N LEU A 33 -4.11 5.29 -5.42
CA LEU A 33 -5.16 4.28 -5.47
C LEU A 33 -6.33 4.72 -6.36
N GLU A 34 -6.77 5.97 -6.27
CA GLU A 34 -7.77 6.55 -7.19
C GLU A 34 -7.34 6.42 -8.65
N ILE A 35 -6.11 6.82 -8.98
CA ILE A 35 -5.60 6.74 -10.36
C ILE A 35 -5.52 5.28 -10.83
N ILE A 36 -5.14 4.35 -9.95
CA ILE A 36 -5.13 2.92 -10.26
C ILE A 36 -6.54 2.40 -10.49
N HIS A 37 -7.49 2.79 -9.64
CA HIS A 37 -8.89 2.41 -9.75
C HIS A 37 -9.45 2.83 -11.11
N ASP A 38 -9.26 4.09 -11.49
CA ASP A 38 -9.74 4.65 -12.77
C ASP A 38 -9.12 4.00 -14.01
N ARG A 39 -7.96 3.34 -13.86
CA ARG A 39 -7.23 2.69 -14.94
C ARG A 39 -7.46 1.18 -15.00
N LEU A 40 -8.12 0.58 -14.00
CA LEU A 40 -8.40 -0.85 -14.01
C LEU A 40 -9.64 -1.15 -14.83
N LEU A 41 -9.56 -2.21 -15.64
CA LEU A 41 -10.72 -2.78 -16.30
C LEU A 41 -11.73 -3.31 -15.26
N PRO A 42 -13.03 -3.34 -15.58
CA PRO A 42 -13.99 -4.15 -14.83
C PRO A 42 -13.47 -5.59 -14.70
N GLY A 43 -13.35 -6.08 -13.47
CA GLY A 43 -12.78 -7.39 -13.19
C GLY A 43 -11.25 -7.46 -13.11
N GLY A 44 -10.54 -6.35 -13.31
CA GLY A 44 -9.10 -6.23 -13.08
C GLY A 44 -8.71 -6.35 -11.60
N ARG A 45 -7.41 -6.36 -11.32
CA ARG A 45 -6.88 -6.55 -9.96
C ARG A 45 -5.79 -5.54 -9.60
N LEU A 46 -5.80 -5.14 -8.33
CA LEU A 46 -4.65 -4.57 -7.63
C LEU A 46 -4.04 -5.64 -6.74
N ILE A 47 -2.74 -5.89 -6.88
CA ILE A 47 -1.94 -6.66 -5.93
C ILE A 47 -0.99 -5.70 -5.24
N MET A 48 -1.18 -5.51 -3.94
CA MET A 48 -0.34 -4.63 -3.12
C MET A 48 0.39 -5.43 -2.05
N ARG A 49 1.69 -5.25 -1.92
CA ARG A 49 2.45 -5.69 -0.75
C ARG A 49 2.87 -4.47 0.07
N SER A 50 2.59 -4.53 1.36
CA SER A 50 2.86 -3.46 2.32
C SER A 50 3.76 -3.96 3.43
N VAL A 51 4.66 -3.10 3.89
CA VAL A 51 5.36 -3.31 5.16
C VAL A 51 4.44 -2.84 6.26
N VAL A 52 4.10 -3.74 7.19
CA VAL A 52 3.21 -3.44 8.32
C VAL A 52 4.04 -3.32 9.60
N PRO A 53 3.63 -2.48 10.57
CA PRO A 53 4.30 -2.41 11.85
C PRO A 53 4.23 -3.78 12.58
N PRO A 54 5.25 -4.15 13.36
CA PRO A 54 5.23 -5.39 14.13
C PRO A 54 4.10 -5.35 15.19
N PRO A 55 3.51 -6.49 15.55
CA PRO A 55 2.38 -6.54 16.48
C PRO A 55 2.76 -6.04 17.89
N ALA A 56 1.89 -5.17 18.44
CA ALA A 56 1.65 -4.63 19.80
C ALA A 56 2.80 -4.35 20.79
N ARG A 57 3.98 -4.95 20.67
CA ARG A 57 5.17 -4.67 21.49
C ARG A 57 6.35 -4.31 20.58
N PRO A 58 6.31 -3.17 19.88
CA PRO A 58 7.49 -2.71 19.15
C PRO A 58 8.61 -2.45 20.15
N HIS A 59 9.69 -3.22 20.04
CA HIS A 59 10.90 -2.96 20.81
C HIS A 59 11.44 -1.57 20.43
N TRP A 60 12.10 -0.86 21.37
CA TRP A 60 12.59 0.52 21.16
C TRP A 60 13.44 0.69 19.88
N THR A 61 14.03 -0.40 19.41
CA THR A 61 14.76 -0.51 18.14
C THR A 61 13.93 -0.11 16.91
N TRP A 62 12.62 -0.35 16.89
CA TRP A 62 11.74 0.10 15.79
C TRP A 62 11.64 1.63 15.74
N HIS A 63 11.56 2.29 16.90
CA HIS A 63 11.60 3.75 16.98
C HIS A 63 12.95 4.32 16.53
N VAL A 64 14.06 3.62 16.80
CA VAL A 64 15.40 4.00 16.34
C VAL A 64 15.57 3.84 14.83
N GLU A 65 15.04 2.76 14.25
CA GLU A 65 15.03 2.57 12.79
C GLU A 65 14.19 3.64 12.09
N ARG A 66 13.01 3.96 12.65
CA ARG A 66 12.17 5.06 12.17
C ARG A 66 12.89 6.41 12.22
N LEU A 67 13.69 6.67 13.27
CA LEU A 67 14.53 7.86 13.37
C LEU A 67 15.65 7.86 12.32
N LYS A 68 16.34 6.74 12.12
CA LYS A 68 17.46 6.62 11.17
C LYS A 68 17.03 6.85 9.71
N HIS A 69 15.84 6.42 9.32
CA HIS A 69 15.30 6.72 7.98
C HIS A 69 14.97 8.21 7.81
N LYS A 70 14.45 8.86 8.85
CA LYS A 70 14.19 10.30 8.88
C LYS A 70 15.46 11.14 8.67
N PHE A 71 16.61 10.68 9.16
CA PHE A 71 17.92 11.33 8.95
C PHE A 71 18.48 11.18 7.53
N LYS A 72 17.94 10.26 6.70
CA LYS A 72 18.35 10.07 5.30
C LYS A 72 17.39 10.70 4.26
N GLY A 73 16.42 11.50 4.71
CA GLY A 73 15.46 12.18 3.82
C GLY A 73 14.33 11.29 3.27
N LEU A 74 14.27 10.01 3.65
CA LEU A 74 13.21 9.08 3.26
C LEU A 74 12.20 8.97 4.40
N SER A 75 11.12 9.73 4.30
CA SER A 75 10.00 9.61 5.24
C SER A 75 9.24 8.32 4.93
N THR A 76 9.03 7.49 5.96
CA THR A 76 8.26 6.24 5.84
C THR A 76 6.98 6.31 6.68
N TYR A 77 5.89 5.85 6.09
CA TYR A 77 4.53 5.88 6.63
C TYR A 77 3.98 4.45 6.69
N TYR A 78 4.28 3.76 7.79
CA TYR A 78 3.78 2.41 8.04
C TYR A 78 2.33 2.47 8.52
N ARG A 79 1.51 1.58 7.97
CA ARG A 79 0.08 1.42 8.29
C ARG A 79 -0.17 -0.05 8.60
N ASP A 80 -1.07 -0.31 9.54
CA ASP A 80 -1.52 -1.68 9.80
C ASP A 80 -2.47 -2.18 8.70
N GLU A 81 -2.86 -3.45 8.80
CA GLU A 81 -3.72 -4.11 7.83
C GLU A 81 -5.10 -3.45 7.76
N GLU A 82 -5.65 -3.06 8.91
CA GLU A 82 -6.97 -2.45 9.03
C GLU A 82 -7.01 -1.09 8.35
N VAL A 83 -6.01 -0.23 8.58
CA VAL A 83 -5.89 1.08 7.93
C VAL A 83 -5.74 0.93 6.42
N LEU A 84 -4.86 0.03 5.96
CA LEU A 84 -4.68 -0.21 4.52
C LEU A 84 -5.96 -0.72 3.85
N THR A 85 -6.71 -1.59 4.53
CA THR A 85 -7.99 -2.11 4.05
C THR A 85 -9.04 -0.99 3.96
N ALA A 86 -9.11 -0.10 4.95
CA ALA A 86 -10.01 1.05 4.93
C ALA A 86 -9.66 2.05 3.82
N MET A 87 -8.37 2.31 3.57
CA MET A 87 -7.96 3.18 2.46
C MET A 87 -8.34 2.59 1.09
N LEU A 88 -8.16 1.28 0.91
CA LEU A 88 -8.62 0.59 -0.31
C LEU A 88 -10.14 0.73 -0.49
N ASP A 89 -10.92 0.52 0.57
CA ASP A 89 -12.38 0.65 0.54
C ASP A 89 -12.83 2.06 0.14
N ASN A 90 -12.23 3.08 0.76
CA ASN A 90 -12.50 4.49 0.48
C ASN A 90 -12.17 4.88 -0.97
N CYS A 91 -11.17 4.24 -1.57
CA CYS A 91 -10.79 4.44 -2.97
C CYS A 91 -11.58 3.54 -3.96
N GLY A 92 -12.69 2.92 -3.52
CA GLY A 92 -13.58 2.16 -4.40
C GLY A 92 -13.14 0.72 -4.67
N PHE A 93 -12.17 0.19 -3.91
CA PHE A 93 -11.77 -1.20 -4.04
C PHE A 93 -12.56 -2.13 -3.12
N GLU A 94 -12.83 -3.35 -3.60
CA GLU A 94 -13.22 -4.49 -2.78
C GLU A 94 -11.98 -5.36 -2.50
N VAL A 95 -11.59 -5.50 -1.22
CA VAL A 95 -10.48 -6.36 -0.81
C VAL A 95 -10.95 -7.82 -0.82
N LEU A 96 -10.36 -8.62 -1.71
CA LEU A 96 -10.70 -10.05 -1.90
C LEU A 96 -9.95 -10.95 -0.92
N THR A 97 -8.68 -10.63 -0.66
CA THR A 97 -7.90 -11.33 0.37
C THR A 97 -6.81 -10.42 0.91
N SER A 98 -6.56 -10.56 2.20
CA SER A 98 -5.44 -9.95 2.90
C SER A 98 -4.73 -11.04 3.71
N ARG A 99 -3.40 -11.17 3.56
CA ARG A 99 -2.60 -12.22 4.22
C ARG A 99 -1.18 -11.78 4.52
N ALA A 100 -0.64 -12.24 5.65
CA ALA A 100 0.77 -12.06 5.97
C ALA A 100 1.68 -12.67 4.88
N SER A 101 2.73 -11.95 4.53
CA SER A 101 3.77 -12.40 3.60
C SER A 101 4.81 -13.21 4.35
N GLY A 102 4.57 -14.51 4.47
CA GLY A 102 5.47 -15.44 5.16
C GLY A 102 5.33 -15.39 6.69
N HIS A 103 6.30 -15.95 7.40
CA HIS A 103 6.19 -16.25 8.84
C HIS A 103 6.54 -15.07 9.76
N ARG A 104 7.13 -13.99 9.24
CA ARG A 104 7.64 -12.88 10.06
C ARG A 104 6.56 -11.86 10.42
N GLY A 105 5.47 -11.79 9.66
CA GLY A 105 4.35 -10.88 9.92
C GLY A 105 4.68 -9.38 9.75
N ASP A 106 5.83 -9.05 9.16
CA ASP A 106 6.31 -7.69 8.89
C ASP A 106 5.85 -7.16 7.51
N MET A 107 5.27 -8.03 6.69
CA MET A 107 4.74 -7.69 5.38
C MET A 107 3.36 -8.33 5.19
N HIS A 108 2.50 -7.66 4.43
CA HIS A 108 1.14 -8.09 4.16
C HIS A 108 0.81 -7.94 2.67
N TRP A 109 0.17 -8.96 2.12
CA TRP A 109 -0.40 -8.95 0.77
C TRP A 109 -1.87 -8.54 0.84
N HIS A 110 -2.27 -7.63 -0.04
CA HIS A 110 -3.66 -7.29 -0.31
C HIS A 110 -3.95 -7.54 -1.79
N VAL A 111 -5.01 -8.28 -2.07
CA VAL A 111 -5.55 -8.44 -3.42
C VAL A 111 -6.91 -7.78 -3.44
N ALA A 112 -7.10 -6.83 -4.35
CA ALA A 112 -8.34 -6.07 -4.46
C ALA A 112 -8.79 -5.94 -5.91
N LYS A 113 -10.06 -5.63 -6.11
CA LYS A 113 -10.65 -5.32 -7.42
C LYS A 113 -11.43 -4.00 -7.35
N PRO A 114 -11.58 -3.24 -8.45
CA PRO A 114 -12.50 -2.11 -8.48
C PRO A 114 -13.94 -2.60 -8.25
N ARG A 115 -14.75 -1.78 -7.58
CA ARG A 115 -16.18 -2.05 -7.34
C ARG A 115 -17.03 -1.85 -8.60
#